data_AF-A0A935FTB3-F1
#
_entry.id   AF-A0A935FTB3-F1
#
_cell.length_a   1.000
_cell.length_b   1.000
_cell.length_c   1.000
_cell.angle_alpha   90.00
_cell.angle_beta   90.00
_cell.angle_gamma   90.00
#
_symmetry.space_group_name_H-M   'P 1'
#
loop_
_entity.id
_entity.type
_entity.pdbx_description
1 polymer ?
#
loop_
_entity_poly.entity_id
_entity_poly.type
_entity_poly.pdbx_seq_one_letter_code
_entity_poly.pdbx_strand_id
1 'polypeptide(L)'
;MIVSDPGNDSVYVNPGSGNGQFLLAYSSSDSRLLQYGGYSHCSCQSWTIHACTNCYLFADTRFGYSVNSAGDFNGDGIDDLVMGTPWRGGVVGWAGIYYGPPTCSANMDILIQGEIPNFGTSISPAGDVNGDGYDDVVIGSYGDEYSNTKGRAYIYLGNPSGSQNRIVMEGENIGDGFGYCVSKAGDVNLDGFDDVIISAGGERVFIYLGGQQMNNVPM
;
A
#
# COMPACT_ATOMS: atom_id res chain seq x y z
N MET A 1 1.92 15.25 -6.79
CA MET A 1 3.25 15.39 -6.15
C MET A 1 3.00 15.57 -4.66
N ILE A 2 3.21 14.51 -3.88
CA ILE A 2 2.98 14.47 -2.43
C ILE A 2 4.37 14.46 -1.79
N VAL A 3 4.62 15.33 -0.81
CA VAL A 3 5.91 15.51 -0.14
C VAL A 3 5.82 14.93 1.28
N SER A 4 6.79 14.06 1.61
CA SER A 4 6.97 13.36 2.89
C SER A 4 7.79 14.18 3.91
N ASP A 5 7.47 14.10 5.21
CA ASP A 5 8.36 14.53 6.31
C ASP A 5 8.25 13.55 7.51
N PRO A 6 9.32 12.96 8.09
CA PRO A 6 9.27 11.75 8.94
C PRO A 6 8.72 11.86 10.38
N GLY A 7 7.90 12.85 10.72
CA GLY A 7 7.62 13.25 12.12
C GLY A 7 6.21 13.10 12.75
N ASN A 8 5.21 12.42 12.18
CA ASN A 8 3.84 12.31 12.72
C ASN A 8 3.01 11.12 12.20
N ASP A 9 1.91 10.81 12.91
CA ASP A 9 1.17 9.53 12.80
C ASP A 9 -0.26 9.66 12.23
N SER A 10 -0.53 10.61 11.33
CA SER A 10 -1.89 10.88 10.80
C SER A 10 -1.95 11.02 9.29
N VAL A 11 -2.98 10.43 8.68
CA VAL A 11 -3.30 10.52 7.25
C VAL A 11 -4.69 11.12 7.05
N TYR A 12 -4.79 12.11 6.15
CA TYR A 12 -6.04 12.80 5.82
C TYR A 12 -6.54 12.39 4.44
N VAL A 13 -7.84 12.10 4.33
CA VAL A 13 -8.46 11.75 3.06
C VAL A 13 -9.63 12.69 2.75
N ASN A 14 -9.61 13.30 1.56
CA ASN A 14 -10.71 14.09 1.01
C ASN A 14 -11.31 13.34 -0.19
N PRO A 15 -12.60 12.95 -0.18
CA PRO A 15 -13.24 12.21 -1.27
C PRO A 15 -13.42 13.02 -2.57
N GLY A 16 -13.35 14.36 -2.54
CA GLY A 16 -13.69 15.19 -3.70
C GLY A 16 -15.13 14.97 -4.18
N SER A 17 -15.64 15.88 -5.02
CA SER A 17 -17.00 15.76 -5.61
C SER A 17 -17.00 15.06 -6.97
N GLY A 18 -15.97 14.28 -7.29
CA GLY A 18 -15.84 13.55 -8.54
C GLY A 18 -14.90 12.36 -8.39
N ASN A 19 -15.37 11.20 -8.84
CA ASN A 19 -14.70 9.90 -8.95
C ASN A 19 -13.23 9.88 -8.50
N GLY A 20 -13.00 9.41 -7.27
CA GLY A 20 -11.74 8.79 -6.85
C GLY A 20 -10.52 9.68 -6.59
N GLN A 21 -10.65 11.00 -6.43
CA GLN A 21 -9.48 11.85 -6.15
C GLN A 21 -9.22 12.03 -4.66
N PHE A 22 -8.37 11.15 -4.11
CA PHE A 22 -7.83 11.23 -2.75
C PHE A 22 -6.76 12.34 -2.67
N LEU A 23 -7.08 13.46 -1.99
CA LEU A 23 -6.08 14.49 -1.67
C LEU A 23 -5.45 14.17 -0.30
N LEU A 24 -4.20 13.70 -0.31
CA LEU A 24 -3.47 13.32 0.90
C LEU A 24 -2.55 14.47 1.33
N ALA A 25 -2.83 15.05 2.50
CA ALA A 25 -1.92 15.96 3.19
C ALA A 25 -1.50 15.31 4.51
N TYR A 26 -0.27 15.59 4.92
CA TYR A 26 0.33 15.13 6.17
C TYR A 26 0.69 16.37 7.01
N SER A 27 0.51 16.33 8.33
CA SER A 27 0.86 17.46 9.20
C SER A 27 1.35 16.99 10.58
N SER A 28 2.43 17.62 11.05
CA SER A 28 3.30 17.11 12.11
C SER A 28 3.44 17.93 13.40
N SER A 29 2.36 18.51 13.93
CA SER A 29 2.40 19.03 15.31
C SER A 29 1.03 19.43 15.82
N ASP A 30 0.79 19.06 17.08
CA ASP A 30 -0.34 19.42 17.95
C ASP A 30 -1.47 18.38 17.93
N SER A 31 -1.85 17.93 19.12
CA SER A 31 -3.05 17.12 19.42
C SER A 31 -4.34 17.94 19.23
N ARG A 32 -4.33 18.85 18.27
CA ARG A 32 -5.41 19.72 17.87
C ARG A 32 -5.78 19.36 16.44
N LEU A 33 -6.91 18.66 16.36
CA LEU A 33 -7.80 18.55 15.21
C LEU A 33 -7.57 19.68 14.18
N LEU A 34 -6.90 19.35 13.06
CA LEU A 34 -7.09 20.11 11.83
C LEU A 34 -8.44 19.68 11.23
N GLN A 35 -9.49 20.26 11.80
CA GLN A 35 -10.84 20.24 11.27
C GLN A 35 -10.91 21.36 10.22
N TYR A 36 -10.85 21.02 8.93
CA TYR A 36 -11.37 21.92 7.90
C TYR A 36 -12.90 21.91 8.03
N GLY A 37 -13.47 23.07 8.39
CA GLY A 37 -14.89 23.25 8.72
C GLY A 37 -15.86 22.95 7.56
N GLY A 38 -17.17 22.83 7.79
CA GLY A 38 -17.95 23.04 9.00
C GLY A 38 -19.43 22.73 8.80
N TYR A 39 -20.16 22.76 9.92
CA TYR A 39 -21.62 22.85 10.08
C TYR A 39 -22.49 21.64 9.64
N SER A 40 -22.88 20.87 10.67
CA SER A 40 -24.25 20.40 10.92
C SER A 40 -25.00 19.65 9.81
N HIS A 41 -24.34 18.76 9.08
CA HIS A 41 -25.01 17.67 8.38
C HIS A 41 -24.16 16.41 8.55
N CYS A 42 -24.79 15.28 8.90
CA CYS A 42 -24.15 13.96 8.80
C CYS A 42 -23.83 13.68 7.33
N SER A 43 -22.69 14.19 6.86
CA SER A 43 -22.12 13.93 5.54
C SER A 43 -20.61 13.86 5.70
N CYS A 44 -20.04 12.67 5.54
CA CYS A 44 -18.62 12.39 5.68
C CYS A 44 -17.83 13.04 4.53
N GLN A 45 -17.54 14.33 4.63
CA GLN A 45 -16.81 15.08 3.60
C GLN A 45 -15.27 15.01 3.76
N SER A 46 -14.77 14.43 4.84
CA SER A 46 -13.36 14.09 5.07
C SER A 46 -13.22 13.23 6.32
N TRP A 47 -12.23 12.33 6.37
CA TRP A 47 -11.91 11.54 7.55
C TRP A 47 -10.40 11.50 7.79
N THR A 48 -10.04 11.29 9.06
CA THR A 48 -8.65 11.12 9.50
C THR A 48 -8.49 9.71 10.03
N ILE A 49 -7.50 8.98 9.51
CA ILE A 49 -7.11 7.69 10.06
C ILE A 49 -5.98 7.95 11.06
N HIS A 50 -6.22 7.60 12.32
CA HIS A 50 -5.24 7.76 13.40
C HIS A 50 -4.58 6.41 13.69
N ALA A 51 -3.26 6.42 13.91
CA ALA A 51 -2.61 5.30 14.57
C ALA A 51 -3.30 5.04 15.92
N CYS A 52 -3.73 3.80 16.17
CA CYS A 52 -4.43 3.44 17.40
C CYS A 52 -3.53 3.72 18.62
N THR A 53 -3.85 4.76 19.40
CA THR A 53 -3.04 5.28 20.51
C THR A 53 -2.93 4.33 21.71
N ASN A 54 -3.73 3.27 21.76
CA ASN A 54 -3.66 2.20 22.77
C ASN A 54 -3.35 0.82 22.18
N CYS A 55 -3.03 0.74 20.89
CA CYS A 55 -2.60 -0.51 20.26
C CYS A 55 -1.07 -0.55 20.26
N TYR A 56 -0.50 -1.33 21.17
CA TYR A 56 0.94 -1.64 21.22
C TYR A 56 1.50 -2.31 19.95
N LEU A 57 0.64 -2.61 18.95
CA LEU A 57 1.02 -3.14 17.65
C LEU A 57 1.82 -2.14 16.78
N PHE A 58 1.73 -0.83 17.06
CA PHE A 58 2.29 0.22 16.19
C PHE A 58 3.30 1.14 16.89
N ALA A 59 3.69 0.85 18.14
CA ALA A 59 4.75 1.60 18.81
C ALA A 59 6.03 1.56 17.94
N ASP A 60 6.61 2.73 17.66
CA ASP A 60 7.77 2.95 16.79
C ASP A 60 7.60 2.67 15.29
N THR A 61 6.40 2.36 14.80
CA THR A 61 6.13 2.20 13.35
C THR A 61 5.95 3.55 12.65
N ARG A 62 6.20 3.61 11.33
CA ARG A 62 5.96 4.82 10.52
C ARG A 62 4.54 4.77 9.95
N PHE A 63 3.54 5.07 10.77
CA PHE A 63 2.16 5.06 10.31
C PHE A 63 1.96 6.01 9.11
N GLY A 64 1.30 5.55 8.05
CA GLY A 64 1.08 6.38 6.85
C GLY A 64 2.32 6.66 6.00
N TYR A 65 3.39 5.86 6.13
CA TYR A 65 4.65 6.08 5.39
C TYR A 65 4.46 6.03 3.87
N SER A 66 3.68 5.08 3.39
CA SER A 66 3.26 4.97 2.00
C SER A 66 1.74 4.81 1.97
N VAL A 67 1.06 5.56 1.10
CA VAL A 67 -0.40 5.52 0.97
C VAL A 67 -0.75 5.57 -0.51
N ASN A 68 -1.70 4.75 -0.94
CA ASN A 68 -2.20 4.75 -2.32
C ASN A 68 -3.66 4.27 -2.39
N SER A 69 -4.33 4.51 -3.53
CA SER A 69 -5.53 3.74 -3.86
C SER A 69 -5.14 2.28 -3.99
N ALA A 70 -6.01 1.38 -3.52
CA ALA A 70 -5.91 -0.05 -3.74
C ALA A 70 -6.72 -0.51 -4.96
N GLY A 71 -7.37 0.42 -5.68
CA GLY A 71 -8.42 0.08 -6.64
C GLY A 71 -9.64 -0.52 -5.95
N ASP A 72 -10.56 -1.12 -6.70
CA ASP A 72 -11.70 -1.86 -6.15
C ASP A 72 -11.26 -3.26 -5.70
N PHE A 73 -10.57 -3.32 -4.56
CA PHE A 73 -9.92 -4.54 -4.06
C PHE A 73 -10.94 -5.58 -3.58
N ASN A 74 -12.11 -5.14 -3.09
CA ASN A 74 -13.18 -6.04 -2.64
C ASN A 74 -14.27 -6.28 -3.71
N GLY A 75 -14.27 -5.53 -4.82
CA GLY A 75 -15.20 -5.65 -5.95
C GLY A 75 -16.60 -5.09 -5.66
N ASP A 76 -16.71 -4.08 -4.81
CA ASP A 76 -17.98 -3.41 -4.49
C ASP A 76 -18.28 -2.21 -5.41
N GLY A 77 -17.38 -1.90 -6.33
CA GLY A 77 -17.47 -0.82 -7.30
C GLY A 77 -16.91 0.51 -6.79
N ILE A 78 -16.22 0.53 -5.65
CA ILE A 78 -15.62 1.72 -5.05
C ILE A 78 -14.15 1.47 -4.76
N ASP A 79 -13.29 2.40 -5.20
CA ASP A 79 -11.87 2.35 -4.88
C ASP A 79 -11.61 2.33 -3.36
N ASP A 80 -10.77 1.38 -2.96
CA ASP A 80 -10.27 1.14 -1.63
C ASP A 80 -8.94 1.86 -1.38
N LEU A 81 -8.47 1.85 -0.13
CA LEU A 81 -7.22 2.49 0.29
C LEU A 81 -6.24 1.45 0.83
N VAL A 82 -4.96 1.56 0.45
CA VAL A 82 -3.87 0.79 1.05
C VAL A 82 -2.84 1.71 1.69
N MET A 83 -2.35 1.30 2.86
CA MET A 83 -1.38 2.04 3.66
C MET A 83 -0.27 1.13 4.18
N GLY A 84 0.97 1.59 4.07
CA GLY A 84 2.15 0.94 4.62
C GLY A 84 2.60 1.58 5.93
N THR A 85 2.95 0.74 6.89
CA THR A 85 3.48 1.12 8.20
C THR A 85 4.80 0.37 8.46
N PRO A 86 5.85 0.71 7.69
CA PRO A 86 7.15 0.07 7.86
C PRO A 86 7.75 0.45 9.21
N TRP A 87 8.59 -0.44 9.73
CA TRP A 87 9.25 -0.23 11.00
C TRP A 87 10.75 0.11 10.83
N ARG A 88 11.34 0.81 11.80
CA ARG A 88 12.78 1.09 11.87
C ARG A 88 13.48 -0.06 12.62
N GLY A 89 14.76 -0.30 12.30
CA GLY A 89 15.61 -1.19 13.10
C GLY A 89 15.55 -2.68 12.73
N GLY A 90 15.14 -3.00 11.51
CA GLY A 90 15.24 -4.35 10.95
C GLY A 90 14.19 -5.34 11.42
N VAL A 91 13.05 -4.82 11.87
CA VAL A 91 11.87 -5.62 12.13
C VAL A 91 10.88 -5.47 10.99
N VAL A 92 10.00 -6.45 10.87
CA VAL A 92 9.02 -6.55 9.81
C VAL A 92 7.91 -5.51 9.98
N GLY A 93 7.62 -4.77 8.91
CA GLY A 93 6.56 -3.78 8.85
C GLY A 93 5.19 -4.39 8.55
N TRP A 94 4.19 -3.51 8.45
CA TRP A 94 2.81 -3.90 8.14
C TRP A 94 2.25 -3.09 6.98
N ALA A 95 1.11 -3.53 6.47
CA ALA A 95 0.22 -2.75 5.63
C ALA A 95 -1.24 -2.96 6.06
N GLY A 96 -2.09 -1.98 5.80
CA GLY A 96 -3.53 -2.03 6.04
C GLY A 96 -4.30 -1.70 4.77
N ILE A 97 -5.38 -2.43 4.52
CA ILE A 97 -6.38 -2.10 3.51
C ILE A 97 -7.65 -1.60 4.21
N TYR A 98 -8.24 -0.55 3.68
CA TYR A 98 -9.48 0.06 4.14
C TYR A 98 -10.45 0.12 2.96
N TYR A 99 -11.62 -0.49 3.12
CA TYR A 99 -12.62 -0.54 2.06
C TYR A 99 -13.38 0.77 1.90
N GLY A 100 -13.72 1.07 0.65
CA GLY A 100 -14.63 2.12 0.25
C GLY A 100 -16.10 1.72 0.44
N PRO A 101 -17.04 2.70 0.48
CA PRO A 101 -16.75 4.06 0.88
C PRO A 101 -16.37 4.06 2.36
N PRO A 102 -15.54 5.00 2.79
CA PRO A 102 -15.05 5.04 4.16
C PRO A 102 -16.20 5.18 5.13
N THR A 103 -16.32 4.20 6.02
CA THR A 103 -17.23 4.29 7.15
C THR A 103 -16.66 5.27 8.18
N CYS A 104 -17.47 5.77 9.11
CA CYS A 104 -16.99 6.62 10.22
C CYS A 104 -16.05 5.87 11.21
N SER A 105 -15.63 4.65 10.87
CA SER A 105 -14.74 3.80 11.66
C SER A 105 -13.33 3.86 11.06
N ALA A 106 -12.33 4.12 11.89
CA ALA A 106 -10.92 4.13 11.47
C ALA A 106 -10.25 2.74 11.51
N ASN A 107 -11.04 1.67 11.57
CA ASN A 107 -10.52 0.31 11.63
C ASN A 107 -10.08 -0.15 10.24
N MET A 108 -8.94 -0.84 10.18
CA MET A 108 -8.52 -1.56 8.97
C MET A 108 -9.45 -2.75 8.75
N ASP A 109 -9.84 -2.96 7.49
CA ASP A 109 -10.59 -4.14 7.08
C ASP A 109 -9.66 -5.35 6.92
N ILE A 110 -8.44 -5.11 6.40
CA ILE A 110 -7.38 -6.12 6.32
C ILE A 110 -6.10 -5.57 6.96
N LEU A 111 -5.51 -6.34 7.87
CA LEU A 111 -4.18 -6.09 8.42
C LEU A 111 -3.19 -7.13 7.88
N ILE A 112 -2.15 -6.65 7.20
CA ILE A 112 -1.13 -7.47 6.55
C ILE A 112 0.19 -7.30 7.28
N GLN A 113 0.73 -8.41 7.80
CA GLN A 113 2.10 -8.45 8.34
C GLN A 113 3.06 -8.85 7.23
N GLY A 114 4.16 -8.12 7.07
CA GLY A 114 5.22 -8.56 6.18
C GLY A 114 5.91 -9.85 6.66
N GLU A 115 6.83 -10.36 5.84
CA GLU A 115 7.69 -11.49 6.23
C GLU A 115 9.16 -11.09 6.44
N ILE A 116 9.60 -9.99 5.82
CA ILE A 116 10.97 -9.48 5.93
C ILE A 116 10.96 -7.98 6.26
N PRO A 117 12.09 -7.42 6.74
CA PRO A 117 12.15 -6.00 7.10
C PRO A 117 11.81 -5.06 5.95
N ASN A 118 11.41 -3.84 6.31
CA ASN A 118 11.00 -2.78 5.39
C ASN A 118 9.79 -3.12 4.49
N PHE A 119 8.97 -4.10 4.88
CA PHE A 119 7.67 -4.33 4.28
C PHE A 119 6.77 -3.09 4.42
N GLY A 120 6.07 -2.72 3.35
CA GLY A 120 5.20 -1.55 3.32
C GLY A 120 5.94 -0.22 3.19
N THR A 121 7.21 -0.24 2.74
CA THR A 121 7.95 1.00 2.43
C THR A 121 7.57 1.60 1.08
N SER A 122 7.18 0.75 0.12
CA SER A 122 6.66 1.16 -1.17
C SER A 122 5.41 0.35 -1.47
N ILE A 123 4.34 1.04 -1.87
CA ILE A 123 3.04 0.43 -2.19
C ILE A 123 2.48 1.12 -3.43
N SER A 124 1.84 0.35 -4.30
CA SER A 124 1.12 0.83 -5.46
C SER A 124 -0.10 -0.06 -5.72
N PRO A 125 -1.17 0.46 -6.34
CA PRO A 125 -2.10 -0.43 -7.04
C PRO A 125 -1.29 -1.25 -8.06
N ALA A 126 -1.72 -2.47 -8.29
CA ALA A 126 -1.23 -3.32 -9.36
C ALA A 126 -2.26 -3.39 -10.51
N GLY A 127 -3.54 -3.13 -10.24
CA GLY A 127 -4.61 -3.42 -11.17
C GLY A 127 -5.00 -4.90 -11.11
N ASP A 128 -5.77 -5.39 -12.07
CA ASP A 128 -6.16 -6.80 -12.12
C ASP A 128 -5.07 -7.62 -12.83
N VAL A 129 -4.10 -8.14 -12.06
CA VAL A 129 -2.93 -8.83 -12.64
C VAL A 129 -3.23 -10.28 -12.99
N ASN A 130 -4.33 -10.84 -12.48
CA ASN A 130 -4.69 -12.25 -12.67
C ASN A 130 -5.98 -12.45 -13.50
N GLY A 131 -6.67 -11.36 -13.84
CA GLY A 131 -7.88 -11.30 -14.66
C GLY A 131 -9.13 -11.80 -13.96
N ASP A 132 -9.20 -11.71 -12.63
CA ASP A 132 -10.35 -12.19 -11.84
C ASP A 132 -11.43 -11.12 -11.59
N GLY A 133 -11.18 -9.88 -12.05
CA GLY A 133 -12.09 -8.75 -11.97
C GLY A 133 -11.99 -7.93 -10.68
N TYR A 134 -10.97 -8.19 -9.85
CA TYR A 134 -10.68 -7.40 -8.65
C TYR A 134 -9.34 -6.67 -8.83
N ASP A 135 -9.24 -5.44 -8.34
CA ASP A 135 -7.94 -4.75 -8.35
C ASP A 135 -7.00 -5.34 -7.29
N ASP A 136 -5.74 -5.56 -7.67
CA ASP A 136 -4.69 -6.06 -6.81
C ASP A 136 -3.77 -4.94 -6.32
N VAL A 137 -2.98 -5.22 -5.27
CA VAL A 137 -1.98 -4.27 -4.74
C VAL A 137 -0.59 -4.89 -4.69
N VAL A 138 0.42 -4.10 -5.07
CA VAL A 138 1.83 -4.48 -4.97
C VAL A 138 2.50 -3.76 -3.81
N ILE A 139 3.23 -4.52 -2.98
CA ILE A 139 3.91 -4.06 -1.77
C ILE A 139 5.37 -4.48 -1.81
N GLY A 140 6.27 -3.52 -1.67
CA GLY A 140 7.71 -3.70 -1.62
C GLY A 140 8.22 -3.99 -0.20
N SER A 141 9.27 -4.81 -0.12
CA SER A 141 9.98 -5.15 1.10
C SER A 141 11.46 -5.41 0.77
N TYR A 142 12.25 -4.35 0.71
CA TYR A 142 13.63 -4.45 0.24
C TYR A 142 14.62 -5.03 1.28
N GLY A 143 14.16 -5.33 2.50
CA GLY A 143 15.03 -5.71 3.60
C GLY A 143 15.81 -4.54 4.16
N ASP A 144 16.64 -4.78 5.18
CA ASP A 144 17.62 -3.82 5.68
C ASP A 144 19.07 -4.28 5.38
N GLU A 145 20.04 -3.39 5.57
CA GLU A 145 21.48 -3.63 5.33
C GLU A 145 22.06 -4.79 6.17
N TYR A 146 21.40 -5.19 7.25
CA TYR A 146 21.81 -6.29 8.15
C TYR A 146 21.04 -7.58 7.86
N SER A 147 19.92 -7.49 7.15
CA SER A 147 19.11 -8.62 6.75
C SER A 147 19.77 -9.27 5.53
N ASN A 148 20.16 -10.53 5.68
CA ASN A 148 20.73 -11.35 4.60
C ASN A 148 19.62 -11.78 3.62
N THR A 149 18.88 -10.81 3.08
CA THR A 149 17.73 -11.00 2.20
C THR A 149 18.02 -10.48 0.81
N LYS A 150 17.36 -11.10 -0.17
CA LYS A 150 17.39 -10.67 -1.57
C LYS A 150 16.39 -9.55 -1.87
N GLY A 151 15.58 -9.17 -0.88
CA GLY A 151 14.44 -8.29 -1.06
C GLY A 151 13.27 -9.02 -1.72
N ARG A 152 12.05 -8.53 -1.49
CA ARG A 152 10.81 -9.11 -2.03
C ARG A 152 9.83 -8.04 -2.45
N ALA A 153 8.97 -8.41 -3.38
CA ALA A 153 7.73 -7.73 -3.66
C ALA A 153 6.59 -8.74 -3.56
N TYR A 154 5.45 -8.27 -3.07
CA TYR A 154 4.26 -9.07 -2.85
C TYR A 154 3.12 -8.43 -3.63
N ILE A 155 2.40 -9.21 -4.42
CA ILE A 155 1.12 -8.79 -4.97
C ILE A 155 0.05 -9.48 -4.16
N TYR A 156 -0.75 -8.71 -3.43
CA TYR A 156 -1.92 -9.23 -2.74
C TYR A 156 -3.11 -9.13 -3.67
N LEU A 157 -3.81 -10.26 -3.82
CA LEU A 157 -4.88 -10.41 -4.79
C LEU A 157 -6.21 -9.93 -4.20
N GLY A 158 -6.87 -9.03 -4.92
CA GLY A 158 -8.20 -8.52 -4.60
C GLY A 158 -9.20 -9.68 -4.50
N ASN A 159 -10.12 -9.59 -3.54
CA ASN A 159 -11.21 -10.54 -3.39
C ASN A 159 -12.25 -10.06 -2.38
N PRO A 160 -13.51 -10.50 -2.50
CA PRO A 160 -14.60 -10.06 -1.61
C PRO A 160 -14.50 -10.67 -0.20
N SER A 161 -13.67 -11.69 0.00
CA SER A 161 -13.52 -12.36 1.30
C SER A 161 -12.44 -11.74 2.20
N GLY A 162 -11.63 -10.83 1.67
CA GLY A 162 -10.45 -10.28 2.34
C GLY A 162 -9.34 -11.30 2.62
N SER A 163 -9.31 -12.41 1.86
CA SER A 163 -8.22 -13.40 1.94
C SER A 163 -6.90 -12.77 1.50
N GLN A 164 -5.81 -13.07 2.21
CA GLN A 164 -4.47 -12.55 1.88
C GLN A 164 -3.73 -13.45 0.89
N ASN A 165 -4.42 -13.84 -0.19
CA ASN A 165 -3.80 -14.56 -1.29
C ASN A 165 -2.76 -13.65 -1.93
N ARG A 166 -1.55 -14.17 -2.17
CA ARG A 166 -0.47 -13.35 -2.69
C ARG A 166 0.46 -14.09 -3.63
N ILE A 167 1.04 -13.34 -4.56
CA ILE A 167 2.17 -13.74 -5.39
C ILE A 167 3.41 -13.12 -4.76
N VAL A 168 4.46 -13.92 -4.58
CA VAL A 168 5.74 -13.47 -4.02
C VAL A 168 6.80 -13.48 -5.11
N MET A 169 7.45 -12.34 -5.31
CA MET A 169 8.62 -12.18 -6.15
C MET A 169 9.82 -11.94 -5.23
N GLU A 170 10.89 -12.71 -5.43
CA GLU A 170 12.13 -12.60 -4.65
C GLU A 170 13.25 -12.10 -5.56
N GLY A 171 14.05 -11.17 -5.05
CA GLY A 171 15.21 -10.68 -5.77
C GLY A 171 16.26 -11.77 -6.01
N GLU A 172 17.22 -11.50 -6.88
CA GLU A 172 18.23 -12.49 -7.27
C GLU A 172 19.39 -12.58 -6.28
N ASN A 173 19.92 -11.43 -5.86
CA ASN A 173 21.10 -11.33 -5.00
C ASN A 173 20.78 -10.63 -3.68
N ILE A 174 21.53 -11.02 -2.65
CA ILE A 174 21.42 -10.42 -1.32
C ILE A 174 21.94 -8.98 -1.39
N GLY A 175 21.21 -8.05 -0.80
CA GLY A 175 21.60 -6.64 -0.73
C GLY A 175 21.28 -5.81 -1.97
N ASP A 176 20.75 -6.42 -3.05
CA ASP A 176 20.32 -5.70 -4.25
C ASP A 176 19.07 -4.84 -4.02
N GLY A 177 18.45 -4.88 -2.83
CA GLY A 177 17.30 -4.03 -2.50
C GLY A 177 16.09 -4.24 -3.44
N PHE A 178 15.83 -5.46 -3.89
CA PHE A 178 14.64 -5.78 -4.70
C PHE A 178 13.36 -5.43 -3.94
N GLY A 179 12.43 -4.74 -4.59
CA GLY A 179 11.21 -4.24 -3.94
C GLY A 179 11.41 -2.90 -3.22
N TYR A 180 12.48 -2.15 -3.52
CA TYR A 180 12.67 -0.80 -2.98
C TYR A 180 11.60 0.19 -3.46
N CYS A 181 11.23 0.09 -4.74
CA CYS A 181 10.11 0.79 -5.34
C CYS A 181 9.27 -0.20 -6.14
N VAL A 182 7.95 -0.03 -6.07
CA VAL A 182 6.97 -0.81 -6.84
C VAL A 182 5.98 0.12 -7.53
N SER A 183 5.44 -0.27 -8.68
CA SER A 183 4.47 0.54 -9.42
C SER A 183 3.59 -0.30 -10.35
N LYS A 184 2.36 0.15 -10.61
CA LYS A 184 1.52 -0.33 -11.73
C LYS A 184 2.21 0.01 -13.05
N ALA A 185 2.35 -0.97 -13.94
CA ALA A 185 2.75 -0.75 -15.33
C ALA A 185 1.52 -0.57 -16.25
N GLY A 186 0.39 -1.16 -15.86
CA GLY A 186 -0.74 -1.40 -16.75
C GLY A 186 -0.48 -2.61 -17.65
N ASP A 187 -1.40 -2.93 -18.55
CA ASP A 187 -1.18 -3.95 -19.58
C ASP A 187 -0.19 -3.45 -20.64
N VAL A 188 1.10 -3.75 -20.49
CA VAL A 188 2.18 -3.26 -21.37
C VAL A 188 2.42 -4.17 -22.58
N ASN A 189 1.90 -5.40 -22.56
CA ASN A 189 2.06 -6.38 -23.63
C ASN A 189 0.75 -6.63 -24.42
N LEU A 190 -0.35 -6.01 -24.02
CA LEU A 190 -1.70 -6.11 -24.59
C LEU A 190 -2.30 -7.51 -24.50
N ASP A 191 -2.05 -8.23 -23.41
CA ASP A 191 -2.61 -9.56 -23.18
C ASP A 191 -3.91 -9.58 -22.35
N GLY A 192 -4.34 -8.41 -21.87
CA GLY A 192 -5.56 -8.21 -21.11
C GLY A 192 -5.38 -8.32 -19.59
N PHE A 193 -4.14 -8.44 -19.09
CA PHE A 193 -3.82 -8.44 -17.67
C PHE A 193 -2.95 -7.24 -17.32
N ASP A 194 -3.16 -6.64 -16.15
CA ASP A 194 -2.29 -5.55 -15.71
C ASP A 194 -0.90 -6.08 -15.29
N ASP A 195 0.16 -5.35 -15.65
CA ASP A 195 1.54 -5.68 -15.30
C ASP A 195 2.08 -4.76 -14.19
N VAL A 196 3.18 -5.19 -13.55
CA VAL A 196 3.83 -4.42 -12.49
C VAL A 196 5.31 -4.19 -12.74
N ILE A 197 5.83 -3.12 -12.14
CA ILE A 197 7.24 -2.73 -12.20
C ILE A 197 7.84 -2.78 -10.80
N ILE A 198 9.01 -3.40 -10.67
CA ILE A 198 9.74 -3.52 -9.39
C ILE A 198 11.20 -3.15 -9.59
N SER A 199 11.73 -2.28 -8.74
CA SER A 199 13.15 -1.91 -8.77
C SER A 199 14.00 -2.78 -7.84
N ALA A 200 15.27 -2.96 -8.20
CA ALA A 200 16.32 -3.42 -7.29
C ALA A 200 17.50 -2.42 -7.31
N GLY A 201 17.81 -1.85 -6.14
CA GLY A 201 19.12 -1.30 -5.79
C GLY A 201 19.87 -0.53 -6.87
N GLY A 202 19.28 0.54 -7.38
CA GLY A 202 19.98 1.61 -8.13
C GLY A 202 20.30 1.34 -9.60
N GLU A 203 20.32 0.09 -10.07
CA GLU A 203 20.75 -0.21 -11.46
C GLU A 203 19.72 -0.98 -12.28
N ARG A 204 18.70 -1.59 -11.65
CA ARG A 204 17.77 -2.49 -12.35
C ARG A 204 16.32 -2.24 -12.01
N VAL A 205 15.49 -2.38 -13.04
CA VAL A 205 14.03 -2.33 -12.97
C VAL A 205 13.51 -3.54 -13.75
N PHE A 206 12.61 -4.28 -13.13
CA PHE A 206 11.98 -5.46 -13.69
C PHE A 206 10.53 -5.14 -14.00
N ILE A 207 10.05 -5.62 -15.14
CA ILE A 207 8.62 -5.65 -15.47
C ILE A 207 8.18 -7.10 -15.32
N TYR A 208 7.16 -7.32 -14.50
CA TYR A 208 6.54 -8.62 -14.30
C TYR A 208 5.18 -8.61 -14.96
N LEU A 209 5.01 -9.51 -15.92
CA LEU A 209 3.80 -9.61 -16.70
C LEU A 209 2.71 -10.35 -15.92
N GLY A 210 1.50 -9.81 -15.96
CA GLY A 210 0.27 -10.42 -15.46
C GLY A 210 -0.10 -11.69 -16.23
N GLY A 211 -1.20 -12.31 -15.83
CA GLY A 211 -1.76 -13.50 -16.47
C GLY A 211 -2.27 -14.53 -15.48
N GLN A 212 -3.01 -15.52 -16.00
CA GLN A 212 -3.54 -16.64 -15.21
C GLN A 212 -2.46 -17.43 -14.45
N GLN A 213 -1.22 -17.37 -14.92
CA GLN A 213 -0.02 -17.72 -14.16
C GLN A 213 1.00 -16.60 -14.31
N MET A 214 1.04 -15.70 -13.33
CA MET A 214 2.00 -14.61 -13.33
C MET A 214 3.44 -15.14 -13.27
N ASN A 215 4.33 -14.57 -14.09
CA ASN A 215 5.76 -14.84 -13.93
C ASN A 215 6.24 -14.22 -12.62
N ASN A 216 6.85 -15.00 -11.74
CA ASN A 216 7.42 -14.52 -10.47
C ASN A 216 8.94 -14.70 -10.39
N VAL A 217 9.59 -15.09 -11.49
CA VAL A 217 11.04 -15.24 -11.59
C VAL A 217 11.61 -14.02 -12.31
N PRO A 218 12.63 -13.35 -11.75
CA PRO A 218 13.36 -12.30 -12.47
C PRO A 218 13.88 -12.83 -13.82
N MET A 219 13.61 -12.12 -14.92
CA MET A 219 14.18 -12.39 -16.25
C MET A 219 15.31 -11.42 -16.57
#